data_AF-A0A6B3IFT2-F1
#
_entry.id   AF-A0A6B3IFT2-F1
#
_cell.length_a   1.000
_cell.length_b   1.000
_cell.length_c   1.000
_cell.angle_alpha   90.00
_cell.angle_beta   90.00
_cell.angle_gamma   90.00
#
_symmetry.space_group_name_H-M   'P 1'
#
loop_
_entity.id
_entity.type
_entity.pdbx_description
1 polymer ?
#
loop_
_entity_poly.entity_id
_entity_poly.type
_entity_poly.pdbx_seq_one_letter_code
_entity_poly.pdbx_strand_id
1 'polypeptide(L)'
;FGGPGASGVATLPAFGADYDKLRTRYDLVSFDPRGVGRSEGVECADDAQLDALYQEDSTPDDAAEEKEFVQGQKDFIATCKKNSGPELPYVGTTNAARDMDLMRSVLGDDKLHYFGISYGTELGGVYAHLFPDKVGRAVFDAVVDPTKDAEQSSLGQAQGFQLAFDNFTKDCADRGDTCALPGATGAEVEEWIADFLAKLEKEPVDGLGDRVLTQTLATTGIASALYSKETWPLLEQGLDEADGGEGAL
;
A
#
# COMPACT_ATOMS: atom_id res chain seq x y z
N PHE A 1 5.72 11.58 -1.70
CA PHE A 1 6.14 10.20 -1.41
C PHE A 1 5.16 9.22 -2.07
N GLY A 2 5.43 7.91 -2.06
CA GLY A 2 4.77 6.91 -2.90
C GLY A 2 3.43 6.37 -2.40
N GLY A 3 2.89 5.45 -3.18
CA GLY A 3 1.62 4.76 -3.02
C GLY A 3 1.47 3.77 -4.19
N PRO A 4 1.11 4.24 -5.41
CA PRO A 4 0.64 5.60 -5.79
C PRO A 4 -0.68 5.99 -5.12
N GLY A 5 -1.11 7.26 -5.25
CA GLY A 5 -2.38 7.76 -4.70
C GLY A 5 -2.29 8.42 -3.31
N ALA A 6 -1.14 8.34 -2.64
CA ALA A 6 -0.95 9.03 -1.36
C ALA A 6 -0.69 10.54 -1.53
N SER A 7 -1.29 11.36 -0.67
CA SER A 7 -1.08 12.81 -0.65
C SER A 7 0.29 13.17 -0.07
N GLY A 8 1.18 13.74 -0.89
CA GLY A 8 2.45 14.27 -0.41
C GLY A 8 2.25 15.49 0.51
N VAL A 9 1.21 16.29 0.27
CA VAL A 9 0.87 17.46 1.09
C VAL A 9 0.45 17.06 2.50
N ALA A 10 -0.37 16.02 2.63
CA ALA A 10 -0.79 15.49 3.93
C ALA A 10 0.35 14.74 4.65
N THR A 11 1.22 14.07 3.89
CA THR A 11 2.27 13.20 4.43
C THR A 11 3.49 13.96 4.95
N LEU A 12 4.02 14.94 4.20
CA LEU A 12 5.29 15.60 4.55
C LEU A 12 5.32 16.19 5.97
N PRO A 13 4.25 16.83 6.50
CA PRO A 13 4.25 17.38 7.86
C PRO A 13 4.55 16.33 8.95
N ALA A 14 4.14 15.07 8.77
CA ALA A 14 4.38 14.00 9.75
C ALA A 14 5.88 13.68 9.92
N PHE A 15 6.68 13.87 8.86
CA PHE A 15 8.14 13.64 8.87
C PHE A 15 8.95 14.92 9.14
N GLY A 16 8.27 16.03 9.51
CA GLY A 16 8.93 17.33 9.67
C GLY A 16 10.06 17.33 10.71
N ALA A 17 9.94 16.49 11.76
CA ALA A 17 10.94 16.29 12.81
C ALA A 17 12.17 15.49 12.31
N ASP A 18 11.93 14.46 11.50
CA ASP A 18 12.98 13.60 10.95
C ASP A 18 13.87 14.36 9.95
N TYR A 19 13.29 15.40 9.31
CA TYR A 19 13.98 16.24 8.32
C TYR A 19 14.51 17.56 8.88
N ASP A 20 14.63 17.69 10.21
CA ASP A 20 15.10 18.89 10.91
C ASP A 20 16.42 19.44 10.36
N LYS A 21 17.36 18.53 10.13
CA LYS A 21 18.67 18.89 9.61
C LYS A 21 18.60 19.25 8.12
N LEU A 22 17.73 18.57 7.36
CA LEU A 22 17.58 18.80 5.93
C LEU A 22 16.99 20.19 5.66
N ARG A 23 15.99 20.62 6.44
CA ARG A 23 15.39 21.96 6.32
C ARG A 23 16.34 23.12 6.62
N THR A 24 17.52 22.87 7.20
CA THR A 24 18.54 23.91 7.37
C THR A 24 19.22 24.30 6.06
N ARG A 25 19.07 23.47 5.01
CA ARG A 25 19.77 23.63 3.72
C ARG A 25 18.86 23.57 2.50
N TYR A 26 17.65 23.03 2.64
CA TYR A 26 16.67 22.89 1.57
C TYR A 26 15.30 23.33 2.06
N ASP A 27 14.52 23.92 1.17
CA ASP A 27 13.08 24.01 1.37
C ASP A 27 12.48 22.62 1.19
N LEU A 28 11.68 22.17 2.15
CA LEU A 28 11.00 20.88 2.06
C LEU A 28 9.69 21.08 1.32
N VAL A 29 9.64 20.58 0.08
CA VAL A 29 8.47 20.69 -0.79
C VAL A 29 7.93 19.30 -1.11
N SER A 30 6.63 19.12 -0.93
CA SER A 30 5.89 17.97 -1.45
C SER A 30 4.65 18.46 -2.18
N PHE A 31 4.01 17.55 -2.92
CA PHE A 31 2.82 17.85 -3.71
C PHE A 31 1.93 16.61 -3.79
N ASP A 32 0.67 16.86 -4.15
CA ASP A 32 -0.24 15.81 -4.57
C ASP A 32 -0.11 15.69 -6.10
N PRO A 33 0.31 14.53 -6.65
CA PRO A 33 0.32 14.33 -8.09
C PRO A 33 -1.06 14.58 -8.71
N ARG A 34 -1.09 14.88 -10.01
CA ARG A 34 -2.36 14.94 -10.77
C ARG A 34 -3.23 13.70 -10.49
N GLY A 35 -4.52 13.89 -10.23
CA GLY A 35 -5.41 12.77 -9.89
C GLY A 35 -5.33 12.32 -8.44
N VAL A 36 -4.64 13.06 -7.56
CA VAL A 36 -4.46 12.70 -6.14
C VAL A 36 -4.86 13.84 -5.23
N GLY A 37 -5.55 13.52 -4.13
CA GLY A 37 -5.80 14.44 -3.02
C GLY A 37 -6.39 15.77 -3.51
N ARG A 38 -5.67 16.87 -3.25
CA ARG A 38 -6.13 18.23 -3.61
C ARG A 38 -5.91 18.59 -5.09
N SER A 39 -5.26 17.74 -5.87
CA SER A 39 -4.95 17.93 -7.29
C SER A 39 -5.97 17.21 -8.17
N GLU A 40 -7.26 17.47 -7.94
CA GLU A 40 -8.41 16.83 -8.60
C GLU A 40 -8.32 15.29 -8.52
N GLY A 41 -8.50 14.76 -7.30
CA GLY A 41 -8.48 13.32 -7.02
C GLY A 41 -9.36 12.50 -7.97
N VAL A 42 -8.85 11.36 -8.43
CA VAL A 42 -9.65 10.37 -9.17
C VAL A 42 -10.66 9.75 -8.20
N GLU A 43 -11.94 9.86 -8.54
CA GLU A 43 -13.05 9.34 -7.73
C GLU A 43 -13.75 8.24 -8.53
N CYS A 44 -13.67 7.00 -8.05
CA CYS A 44 -14.25 5.86 -8.75
C CYS A 44 -15.61 5.46 -8.18
N ALA A 45 -15.68 5.25 -6.86
CA ALA A 45 -16.83 4.70 -6.17
C ALA A 45 -17.01 5.41 -4.83
N ASP A 46 -18.23 5.40 -4.29
CA ASP A 46 -18.48 5.90 -2.94
C ASP A 46 -18.05 4.89 -1.85
N ASP A 47 -18.06 5.33 -0.58
CA ASP A 47 -17.59 4.52 0.55
C ASP A 47 -18.31 3.17 0.65
N ALA A 48 -19.62 3.13 0.42
CA ALA A 48 -20.40 1.89 0.51
C ALA A 48 -20.04 0.91 -0.63
N GLN A 49 -19.76 1.43 -1.81
CA GLN A 49 -19.28 0.63 -2.94
C GLN A 49 -17.86 0.10 -2.70
N LEU A 50 -16.98 0.90 -2.10
CA LEU A 50 -15.63 0.47 -1.73
C LEU A 50 -15.65 -0.58 -0.62
N ASP A 51 -16.49 -0.42 0.39
CA ASP A 51 -16.66 -1.42 1.46
C ASP A 51 -17.12 -2.77 0.91
N ALA A 52 -18.02 -2.77 -0.08
CA ALA A 52 -18.45 -3.99 -0.76
C ALA A 52 -17.30 -4.60 -1.58
N LEU A 53 -16.58 -3.78 -2.36
CA LEU A 53 -15.46 -4.22 -3.19
C LEU A 53 -14.34 -4.84 -2.36
N TYR A 54 -13.99 -4.25 -1.21
CA TYR A 54 -12.93 -4.78 -0.34
C TYR A 54 -13.32 -6.04 0.43
N GLN A 55 -14.62 -6.35 0.53
CA GLN A 55 -15.11 -7.59 1.09
C GLN A 55 -15.24 -8.71 0.06
N GLU A 56 -15.07 -8.42 -1.24
CA GLU A 56 -15.03 -9.46 -2.27
C GLU A 56 -13.90 -10.47 -1.99
N ASP A 57 -14.15 -11.72 -2.36
CA ASP A 57 -13.12 -12.74 -2.33
C ASP A 57 -12.03 -12.41 -3.38
N SER A 58 -10.80 -12.27 -2.88
CA SER A 58 -9.63 -11.94 -3.69
C SER A 58 -8.78 -13.16 -4.06
N THR A 59 -9.19 -14.34 -3.60
CA THR A 59 -8.56 -15.64 -3.84
C THR A 59 -9.58 -16.64 -4.42
N PRO A 60 -10.19 -16.33 -5.58
CA PRO A 60 -11.20 -17.20 -6.17
C PRO A 60 -10.63 -18.59 -6.49
N ASP A 61 -11.23 -19.62 -5.93
CA ASP A 61 -10.78 -21.01 -6.01
C ASP A 61 -11.65 -21.85 -6.96
N ASP A 62 -12.78 -21.32 -7.41
CA ASP A 62 -13.60 -21.92 -8.45
C ASP A 62 -14.06 -20.97 -9.57
N ALA A 63 -14.68 -21.55 -10.60
CA ALA A 63 -15.11 -20.82 -11.79
C ALA A 63 -16.28 -19.84 -11.55
N ALA A 64 -17.06 -20.05 -10.49
CA ALA A 64 -18.13 -19.14 -10.10
C ALA A 64 -17.53 -17.91 -9.40
N GLU A 65 -16.62 -18.12 -8.45
CA GLU A 65 -15.87 -17.06 -7.76
C GLU A 65 -15.02 -16.25 -8.72
N GLU A 66 -14.30 -16.89 -9.65
CA GLU A 66 -13.51 -16.19 -10.68
C GLU A 66 -14.42 -15.26 -11.52
N LYS A 67 -15.61 -15.74 -11.87
CA LYS A 67 -16.57 -14.95 -12.64
C LYS A 67 -17.10 -13.77 -11.84
N GLU A 68 -17.38 -13.97 -10.56
CA GLU A 68 -17.83 -12.92 -9.65
C GLU A 68 -16.76 -11.85 -9.47
N PHE A 69 -15.54 -12.24 -9.11
CA PHE A 69 -14.39 -11.35 -8.99
C PHE A 69 -14.16 -10.53 -10.27
N VAL A 70 -14.10 -11.18 -11.43
CA VAL A 70 -13.92 -10.48 -12.72
C VAL A 70 -15.08 -9.53 -13.02
N GLN A 71 -16.30 -9.84 -12.58
CA GLN A 71 -17.44 -8.95 -12.75
C GLN A 71 -17.34 -7.73 -11.82
N GLY A 72 -17.00 -7.92 -10.54
CA GLY A 72 -16.74 -6.83 -9.59
C GLY A 72 -15.69 -5.85 -10.11
N GLN A 73 -14.57 -6.37 -10.63
CA GLN A 73 -13.52 -5.55 -11.25
C GLN A 73 -14.04 -4.75 -12.48
N LYS A 74 -14.88 -5.34 -13.32
CA LYS A 74 -15.47 -4.63 -14.48
C LYS A 74 -16.40 -3.50 -14.04
N ASP A 75 -17.19 -3.75 -13.01
CA ASP A 75 -18.13 -2.77 -12.48
C ASP A 75 -17.38 -1.60 -11.81
N PHE A 76 -16.32 -1.89 -11.05
CA PHE A 76 -15.42 -0.86 -10.52
C PHE A 76 -14.77 -0.04 -11.64
N ILE A 77 -14.22 -0.67 -12.69
CA ILE A 77 -13.66 0.03 -13.85
C ILE A 77 -14.71 0.91 -14.55
N ALA A 78 -15.96 0.46 -14.65
CA ALA A 78 -17.04 1.23 -15.26
C ALA A 78 -17.39 2.47 -14.43
N THR A 79 -17.38 2.37 -13.09
CA THR A 79 -17.62 3.51 -12.20
C THR A 79 -16.49 4.53 -12.28
N CYS A 80 -15.22 4.11 -12.28
CA CYS A 80 -14.07 5.00 -12.55
C CYS A 80 -14.23 5.76 -13.88
N LYS A 81 -14.58 5.07 -14.97
CA LYS A 81 -14.76 5.71 -16.29
C LYS A 81 -15.91 6.70 -16.31
N LYS A 82 -16.98 6.41 -15.56
CA LYS A 82 -18.14 7.31 -15.45
C LYS A 82 -17.80 8.57 -14.66
N ASN A 83 -17.04 8.43 -13.58
CA ASN A 83 -16.83 9.49 -12.60
C ASN A 83 -15.55 10.32 -12.84
N SER A 84 -14.52 9.76 -13.47
CA SER A 84 -13.25 10.45 -13.77
C SER A 84 -12.70 10.18 -15.18
N GLY A 85 -13.56 9.71 -16.10
CA GLY A 85 -13.16 9.30 -17.45
C GLY A 85 -12.31 10.31 -18.24
N PRO A 86 -12.63 11.62 -18.23
CA PRO A 86 -11.82 12.64 -18.91
C PRO A 86 -10.38 12.76 -18.36
N GLU A 87 -10.17 12.50 -17.08
CA GLU A 87 -8.90 12.67 -16.38
C GLU A 87 -7.99 11.44 -16.51
N LEU A 88 -8.57 10.22 -16.52
CA LEU A 88 -7.82 8.94 -16.49
C LEU A 88 -6.68 8.83 -17.54
N PRO A 89 -6.81 9.31 -18.79
CA PRO A 89 -5.70 9.23 -19.75
C PRO A 89 -4.46 10.07 -19.35
N TYR A 90 -4.59 10.97 -18.40
CA TYR A 90 -3.59 11.97 -18.08
C TYR A 90 -2.90 11.77 -16.73
N VAL A 91 -3.35 10.84 -15.87
CA VAL A 91 -2.83 10.66 -14.50
C VAL A 91 -1.55 9.81 -14.37
N GLY A 92 -0.99 9.33 -15.49
CA GLY A 92 0.19 8.44 -15.46
C GLY A 92 1.50 9.10 -14.98
N THR A 93 2.45 8.26 -14.52
CA THR A 93 3.76 8.66 -13.96
C THR A 93 4.52 9.66 -14.86
N THR A 94 4.55 9.42 -16.17
CA THR A 94 5.23 10.30 -17.14
C THR A 94 4.70 11.73 -17.12
N ASN A 95 3.39 11.88 -16.91
CA ASN A 95 2.75 13.19 -16.86
C ASN A 95 2.99 13.86 -15.49
N ALA A 96 2.94 13.11 -14.38
CA ALA A 96 3.33 13.64 -13.07
C ALA A 96 4.82 14.08 -13.05
N ALA A 97 5.71 13.36 -13.72
CA ALA A 97 7.12 13.76 -13.86
C ALA A 97 7.28 15.08 -14.64
N ARG A 98 6.43 15.38 -15.61
CA ARG A 98 6.42 16.69 -16.29
C ARG A 98 5.96 17.81 -15.35
N ASP A 99 5.02 17.53 -14.45
CA ASP A 99 4.62 18.51 -13.42
C ASP A 99 5.77 18.82 -12.46
N MET A 100 6.58 17.81 -12.11
CA MET A 100 7.78 18.02 -11.29
C MET A 100 8.77 18.98 -11.96
N ASP A 101 8.91 18.95 -13.29
CA ASP A 101 9.80 19.92 -13.98
C ASP A 101 9.23 21.34 -13.98
N LEU A 102 7.91 21.46 -14.16
CA LEU A 102 7.22 22.74 -14.01
C LEU A 102 7.41 23.28 -12.58
N MET A 103 7.18 22.46 -11.56
CA MET A 103 7.38 22.83 -10.16
C MET A 103 8.81 23.28 -9.90
N ARG A 104 9.81 22.50 -10.32
CA ARG A 104 11.23 22.88 -10.24
C ARG A 104 11.45 24.28 -10.82
N SER A 105 10.93 24.52 -12.02
CA SER A 105 11.09 25.81 -12.71
C SER A 105 10.43 26.98 -11.97
N VAL A 106 9.22 26.77 -11.41
CA VAL A 106 8.46 27.80 -10.68
C VAL A 106 9.10 28.11 -9.32
N LEU A 107 9.69 27.11 -8.68
CA LEU A 107 10.44 27.27 -7.44
C LEU A 107 11.81 27.94 -7.65
N GLY A 108 12.25 28.09 -8.90
CA GLY A 108 13.50 28.78 -9.26
C GLY A 108 14.75 27.91 -9.20
N ASP A 109 14.60 26.59 -9.07
CA ASP A 109 15.73 25.66 -8.99
C ASP A 109 16.26 25.31 -10.38
N ASP A 110 17.57 25.44 -10.61
CA ASP A 110 18.21 25.00 -11.87
C ASP A 110 18.13 23.47 -12.06
N LYS A 111 18.16 22.74 -10.94
CA LYS A 111 18.13 21.28 -10.87
C LYS A 111 17.22 20.82 -9.74
N LEU A 112 16.44 19.77 -9.98
CA LEU A 112 15.60 19.15 -8.97
C LEU A 112 16.44 18.29 -8.02
N HIS A 113 16.40 18.63 -6.73
CA HIS A 113 16.89 17.78 -5.64
C HIS A 113 15.72 16.93 -5.12
N TYR A 114 15.84 15.60 -5.20
CA TYR A 114 14.70 14.71 -5.03
C TYR A 114 14.95 13.62 -3.98
N PHE A 115 13.93 13.35 -3.18
CA PHE A 115 13.86 12.18 -2.31
C PHE A 115 12.54 11.45 -2.56
N GLY A 116 12.63 10.22 -3.05
CA GLY A 116 11.48 9.37 -3.36
C GLY A 116 11.52 8.07 -2.57
N ILE A 117 10.34 7.64 -2.11
CA ILE A 117 10.14 6.40 -1.36
C ILE A 117 9.09 5.57 -2.09
N SER A 118 9.28 4.25 -2.19
CA SER A 118 8.33 3.32 -2.83
C SER A 118 8.00 3.76 -4.25
N TYR A 119 6.73 3.87 -4.68
CA TYR A 119 6.36 4.40 -6.01
C TYR A 119 7.01 5.77 -6.34
N GLY A 120 7.37 6.58 -5.34
CA GLY A 120 8.14 7.80 -5.56
C GLY A 120 9.49 7.55 -6.25
N THR A 121 10.09 6.37 -6.11
CA THR A 121 11.32 6.01 -6.84
C THR A 121 11.06 5.81 -8.32
N GLU A 122 9.92 5.23 -8.70
CA GLU A 122 9.51 5.15 -10.11
C GLU A 122 9.31 6.56 -10.67
N LEU A 123 8.55 7.40 -9.96
CA LEU A 123 8.28 8.78 -10.36
C LEU A 123 9.57 9.58 -10.56
N GLY A 124 10.49 9.54 -9.61
CA GLY A 124 11.77 10.23 -9.73
C GLY A 124 12.72 9.60 -10.77
N GLY A 125 12.64 8.29 -10.99
CA GLY A 125 13.35 7.61 -12.06
C GLY A 125 12.86 8.04 -13.45
N VAL A 126 11.55 8.14 -13.64
CA VAL A 126 10.93 8.67 -14.87
C VAL A 126 11.30 10.14 -15.07
N TYR A 127 11.31 10.96 -14.02
CA TYR A 127 11.81 12.34 -14.09
C TYR A 127 13.25 12.39 -14.58
N ALA A 128 14.13 11.59 -13.98
CA ALA A 128 15.55 11.55 -14.35
C ALA A 128 15.78 11.07 -15.78
N HIS A 129 14.93 10.16 -16.28
CA HIS A 129 14.97 9.72 -17.68
C HIS A 129 14.52 10.82 -18.64
N LEU A 130 13.45 11.55 -18.33
CA LEU A 130 12.90 12.61 -19.19
C LEU A 130 13.74 13.89 -19.18
N PHE A 131 14.35 14.23 -18.03
CA PHE A 131 15.06 15.49 -17.81
C PHE A 131 16.44 15.28 -17.16
N PRO A 132 17.33 14.47 -17.75
CA PRO A 132 18.59 14.07 -17.11
C PRO A 132 19.48 15.26 -16.72
N ASP A 133 19.52 16.31 -17.53
CA ASP A 133 20.31 17.52 -17.27
C ASP A 133 19.75 18.38 -16.12
N LYS A 134 18.51 18.13 -15.71
CA LYS A 134 17.82 18.84 -14.62
C LYS A 134 17.84 18.08 -13.30
N VAL A 135 18.53 16.94 -13.23
CA VAL A 135 18.68 16.19 -11.97
C VAL A 135 19.83 16.75 -11.15
N GLY A 136 19.53 17.06 -9.88
CA GLY A 136 20.48 17.41 -8.84
C GLY A 136 20.90 16.19 -8.03
N ARG A 137 20.83 16.30 -6.70
CA ARG A 137 21.00 15.16 -5.78
C ARG A 137 19.69 14.40 -5.72
N ALA A 138 19.73 13.09 -5.94
CA ALA A 138 18.56 12.23 -5.87
C ALA A 138 18.81 11.06 -4.91
N VAL A 139 17.81 10.75 -4.08
CA VAL A 139 17.78 9.55 -3.23
C VAL A 139 16.50 8.80 -3.54
N PHE A 140 16.65 7.49 -3.74
CA PHE A 140 15.55 6.56 -3.97
C PHE A 140 15.61 5.47 -2.90
N ASP A 141 14.57 5.38 -2.10
CA ASP A 141 14.45 4.43 -0.99
C ASP A 141 13.29 3.46 -1.23
N ALA A 142 13.52 2.17 -0.99
CA ALA A 142 12.63 1.07 -1.39
C ALA A 142 12.25 1.12 -2.89
N VAL A 143 13.23 0.84 -3.75
CA VAL A 143 13.15 1.08 -5.19
C VAL A 143 12.21 0.12 -5.91
N VAL A 144 11.25 0.68 -6.65
CA VAL A 144 10.48 -0.02 -7.70
C VAL A 144 11.41 -0.34 -8.87
N ASP A 145 11.56 -1.62 -9.22
CA ASP A 145 12.40 -2.09 -10.33
C ASP A 145 11.69 -1.88 -11.68
N PRO A 146 12.15 -0.94 -12.54
CA PRO A 146 11.49 -0.65 -13.81
C PRO A 146 11.74 -1.72 -14.89
N THR A 147 12.50 -2.78 -14.59
CA THR A 147 12.79 -3.87 -15.52
C THR A 147 11.83 -5.06 -15.37
N LYS A 148 10.98 -5.05 -14.35
CA LYS A 148 10.01 -6.10 -14.07
C LYS A 148 8.66 -5.77 -14.68
N ASP A 149 8.01 -6.81 -15.19
CA ASP A 149 6.57 -6.72 -15.51
C ASP A 149 5.73 -6.83 -14.23
N ALA A 150 4.40 -6.76 -14.38
CA ALA A 150 3.47 -6.81 -13.26
C ALA A 150 3.55 -8.14 -12.50
N GLU A 151 3.63 -9.27 -13.20
CA GLU A 151 3.69 -10.60 -12.59
C GLU A 151 4.98 -10.79 -11.79
N GLN A 152 6.12 -10.44 -12.38
CA GLN A 152 7.42 -10.51 -11.72
C GLN A 152 7.51 -9.58 -10.50
N SER A 153 6.90 -8.40 -10.60
CA SER A 153 6.82 -7.45 -9.47
C SER A 153 5.97 -8.01 -8.34
N SER A 154 4.80 -8.59 -8.65
CA SER A 154 3.93 -9.24 -7.66
C SER A 154 4.61 -10.42 -6.99
N LEU A 155 5.32 -11.28 -7.75
CA LEU A 155 6.06 -12.40 -7.18
C LEU A 155 7.18 -11.93 -6.24
N GLY A 156 7.93 -10.90 -6.63
CA GLY A 156 8.96 -10.30 -5.77
C GLY A 156 8.37 -9.69 -4.49
N GLN A 157 7.20 -9.05 -4.60
CA GLN A 157 6.49 -8.51 -3.44
C GLN A 157 6.01 -9.63 -2.51
N ALA A 158 5.44 -10.71 -3.04
CA ALA A 158 5.00 -11.87 -2.24
C ALA A 158 6.17 -12.50 -1.48
N GLN A 159 7.34 -12.65 -2.11
CA GLN A 159 8.55 -13.12 -1.44
C GLN A 159 9.00 -12.18 -0.31
N GLY A 160 8.89 -10.87 -0.51
CA GLY A 160 9.21 -9.87 0.51
C GLY A 160 8.27 -9.94 1.71
N PHE A 161 6.96 -10.07 1.47
CA PHE A 161 5.98 -10.23 2.55
C PHE A 161 6.13 -11.56 3.28
N GLN A 162 6.38 -12.67 2.57
CA GLN A 162 6.67 -13.94 3.22
C GLN A 162 7.89 -13.82 4.15
N LEU A 163 8.97 -13.18 3.69
CA LEU A 163 10.14 -12.96 4.55
C LEU A 163 9.80 -12.11 5.79
N ALA A 164 8.98 -11.06 5.64
CA ALA A 164 8.54 -10.24 6.78
C ALA A 164 7.66 -11.05 7.74
N PHE A 165 6.78 -11.89 7.19
CA PHE A 165 5.90 -12.78 7.93
C PHE A 165 6.69 -13.84 8.70
N ASP A 166 7.65 -14.52 8.07
CA ASP A 166 8.57 -15.47 8.72
C ASP A 166 9.31 -14.82 9.91
N ASN A 167 9.70 -13.55 9.76
CA ASN A 167 10.35 -12.80 10.84
C ASN A 167 9.39 -12.47 11.98
N PHE A 168 8.13 -12.14 11.68
CA PHE A 168 7.09 -11.91 12.68
C PHE A 168 6.76 -13.19 13.46
N THR A 169 6.50 -14.30 12.76
CA THR A 169 6.15 -15.58 13.40
C THR A 169 7.32 -16.11 14.24
N LYS A 170 8.56 -15.93 13.75
CA LYS A 170 9.76 -16.22 14.54
C LYS A 170 9.86 -15.36 15.80
N ASP A 171 9.62 -14.05 15.71
CA ASP A 171 9.67 -13.16 16.87
C ASP A 171 8.61 -13.51 17.91
N CYS A 172 7.39 -13.82 17.48
CA CYS A 172 6.33 -14.33 18.33
C CYS A 172 6.75 -15.63 19.05
N ALA A 173 7.26 -16.62 18.31
CA ALA A 173 7.70 -17.88 18.91
C ALA A 173 8.89 -17.71 19.88
N ASP A 174 9.86 -16.86 19.54
CA ASP A 174 11.03 -16.57 20.40
C ASP A 174 10.60 -15.89 21.72
N ARG A 175 9.44 -15.22 21.73
CA ARG A 175 8.83 -14.59 22.91
C ARG A 175 8.05 -15.56 23.81
N GLY A 176 7.78 -16.80 23.35
CA GLY A 176 7.08 -17.82 24.12
C GLY A 176 5.73 -17.34 24.67
N ASP A 177 5.47 -17.59 25.96
CA ASP A 177 4.20 -17.23 26.65
C ASP A 177 3.86 -15.72 26.64
N THR A 178 4.76 -14.85 26.17
CA THR A 178 4.48 -13.42 26.00
C THR A 178 3.93 -13.06 24.62
N CYS A 179 3.88 -14.01 23.68
CA CYS A 179 3.09 -13.88 22.46
C CYS A 179 1.72 -14.54 22.67
N ALA A 180 0.64 -13.85 22.28
CA ALA A 180 -0.72 -14.36 22.38
C ALA A 180 -1.04 -15.46 21.35
N LEU A 181 -0.31 -15.50 20.23
CA LEU A 181 -0.61 -16.43 19.13
C LEU A 181 -0.20 -17.87 19.45
N PRO A 182 -1.00 -18.88 19.06
CA PRO A 182 -0.64 -20.28 19.21
C PRO A 182 0.59 -20.70 18.40
N GLY A 183 1.46 -21.51 19.00
CA GLY A 183 2.63 -22.12 18.35
C GLY A 183 3.91 -21.99 19.19
N ALA A 184 4.74 -23.03 19.22
CA ALA A 184 6.03 -23.02 19.93
C ALA A 184 7.21 -22.69 19.00
N THR A 185 7.00 -22.77 17.68
CA THR A 185 7.97 -22.42 16.65
C THR A 185 7.35 -21.46 15.64
N GLY A 186 8.18 -20.70 14.91
CA GLY A 186 7.66 -19.79 13.88
C GLY A 186 6.83 -20.51 12.81
N ALA A 187 7.17 -21.77 12.49
CA ALA A 187 6.41 -22.58 11.55
C ALA A 187 5.02 -22.98 12.09
N GLU A 188 4.90 -23.27 13.39
CA GLU A 188 3.61 -23.58 14.01
C GLU A 188 2.71 -22.33 14.11
N VAL A 189 3.30 -21.15 14.36
CA VAL A 189 2.57 -19.87 14.33
C VAL A 189 2.10 -19.55 12.91
N GLU A 190 2.95 -19.74 11.91
CA GLU A 190 2.59 -19.60 10.49
C GLU A 190 1.45 -20.53 10.08
N GLU A 191 1.54 -21.82 10.42
CA GLU A 191 0.50 -22.81 10.15
C GLU A 191 -0.83 -22.43 10.81
N TRP A 192 -0.78 -21.96 12.06
CA TRP A 192 -1.98 -21.48 12.75
C TRP A 192 -2.63 -20.28 12.04
N ILE A 193 -1.84 -19.29 11.60
CA ILE A 193 -2.37 -18.13 10.86
C ILE A 193 -2.98 -18.57 9.51
N ALA A 194 -2.34 -19.51 8.80
CA ALA A 194 -2.86 -20.05 7.56
C ALA A 194 -4.21 -20.77 7.75
N ASP A 195 -4.31 -21.60 8.79
CA ASP A 195 -5.56 -22.28 9.17
C ASP A 195 -6.65 -21.28 9.57
N PHE A 196 -6.28 -20.22 10.29
CA PHE A 196 -7.18 -19.14 10.67
C PHE A 196 -7.74 -18.41 9.44
N LEU A 197 -6.89 -18.07 8.46
CA LEU A 197 -7.33 -17.46 7.20
C LEU A 197 -8.28 -18.39 6.42
N ALA A 198 -7.99 -19.69 6.36
CA ALA A 198 -8.87 -20.69 5.72
C ALA A 198 -10.20 -20.90 6.48
N LYS A 199 -10.25 -20.59 7.77
CA LYS A 199 -11.49 -20.55 8.55
C LYS A 199 -12.30 -19.30 8.22
N LEU A 200 -11.67 -18.12 8.16
CA LEU A 200 -12.34 -16.86 7.82
C LEU A 200 -12.97 -16.84 6.43
N GLU A 201 -12.42 -17.60 5.48
CA GLU A 201 -13.01 -17.80 4.16
C GLU A 201 -14.42 -18.41 4.23
N LYS A 202 -14.63 -19.34 5.17
CA LYS A 202 -15.89 -20.08 5.34
C LYS A 202 -16.81 -19.43 6.37
N GLU A 203 -16.22 -18.90 7.43
CA GLU A 203 -16.90 -18.31 8.59
C GLU A 203 -16.23 -16.97 8.95
N PRO A 204 -16.55 -15.89 8.21
CA PRO A 204 -16.11 -14.54 8.57
C PRO A 204 -16.58 -14.17 9.99
N VAL A 205 -15.80 -13.34 10.68
CA VAL A 205 -16.12 -12.86 12.04
C VAL A 205 -16.60 -11.41 12.03
N ASP A 206 -17.21 -10.97 13.12
CA ASP A 206 -17.74 -9.61 13.25
C ASP A 206 -16.58 -8.59 13.17
N GLY A 207 -16.71 -7.62 12.27
CA GLY A 207 -15.75 -6.53 12.11
C GLY A 207 -16.23 -5.23 12.76
N LEU A 208 -15.63 -4.12 12.35
CA LEU A 208 -16.05 -2.80 12.84
C LEU A 208 -17.35 -2.35 12.15
N GLY A 209 -18.42 -2.21 12.95
CA GLY A 209 -19.73 -1.74 12.50
C GLY A 209 -20.54 -2.87 11.88
N ASP A 210 -21.13 -2.63 10.70
CA ASP A 210 -21.87 -3.65 9.94
C ASP A 210 -20.97 -4.48 9.01
N ARG A 211 -19.64 -4.32 9.12
CA ARG A 211 -18.65 -5.03 8.30
C ARG A 211 -18.27 -6.34 8.96
N VAL A 212 -17.82 -7.30 8.16
CA VAL A 212 -17.24 -8.56 8.62
C VAL A 212 -15.76 -8.62 8.26
N LEU A 213 -14.96 -9.29 9.09
CA LEU A 213 -13.57 -9.60 8.75
C LEU A 213 -13.55 -10.87 7.90
N THR A 214 -13.34 -10.68 6.59
CA THR A 214 -13.14 -11.77 5.63
C THR A 214 -11.67 -12.20 5.57
N GLN A 215 -11.38 -13.33 4.92
CA GLN A 215 -10.01 -13.74 4.60
C GLN A 215 -9.26 -12.65 3.81
N THR A 216 -9.90 -12.03 2.82
CA THR A 216 -9.34 -10.89 2.04
C THR A 216 -8.92 -9.74 2.94
N LEU A 217 -9.81 -9.32 3.86
CA LEU A 217 -9.55 -8.20 4.76
C LEU A 217 -8.47 -8.55 5.80
N ALA A 218 -8.50 -9.75 6.35
CA ALA A 218 -7.47 -10.23 7.27
C ALA A 218 -6.09 -10.29 6.60
N THR A 219 -6.01 -10.81 5.37
CA THR A 219 -4.77 -10.83 4.58
C THR A 219 -4.25 -9.40 4.34
N THR A 220 -5.14 -8.47 4.03
CA THR A 220 -4.81 -7.04 3.86
C THR A 220 -4.29 -6.42 5.16
N GLY A 221 -4.91 -6.73 6.30
CA GLY A 221 -4.49 -6.29 7.63
C GLY A 221 -3.10 -6.83 8.01
N ILE A 222 -2.88 -8.13 7.81
CA ILE A 222 -1.58 -8.79 8.01
C ILE A 222 -0.51 -8.10 7.16
N ALA A 223 -0.73 -7.97 5.86
CA ALA A 223 0.21 -7.31 4.96
C ALA A 223 0.51 -5.86 5.41
N SER A 224 -0.53 -5.10 5.79
CA SER A 224 -0.38 -3.73 6.28
C SER A 224 0.49 -3.65 7.55
N ALA A 225 0.28 -4.56 8.50
CA ALA A 225 1.06 -4.58 9.75
C ALA A 225 2.50 -5.09 9.57
N LEU A 226 2.80 -5.76 8.46
CA LEU A 226 4.16 -6.22 8.13
C LEU A 226 5.06 -5.13 7.52
N TYR A 227 4.53 -3.93 7.22
CA TYR A 227 5.34 -2.80 6.73
C TYR A 227 6.37 -2.31 7.76
N SER A 228 6.11 -2.51 9.06
CA SER A 228 7.02 -2.10 10.13
C SER A 228 7.01 -3.09 11.29
N LYS A 229 8.17 -3.31 11.90
CA LYS A 229 8.25 -4.08 13.15
C LYS A 229 7.49 -3.38 14.30
N GLU A 230 7.31 -2.06 14.22
CA GLU A 230 6.56 -1.30 15.23
C GLU A 230 5.07 -1.64 15.27
N THR A 231 4.52 -2.18 14.17
CA THR A 231 3.11 -2.59 14.07
C THR A 231 2.88 -4.07 14.39
N TRP A 232 3.93 -4.85 14.68
CA TRP A 232 3.78 -6.26 15.05
C TRP A 232 2.94 -6.51 16.32
N PRO A 233 3.01 -5.66 17.38
CA PRO A 233 2.11 -5.83 18.52
C PRO A 233 0.62 -5.67 18.15
N LEU A 234 0.31 -4.81 17.16
CA LEU A 234 -1.07 -4.65 16.66
C LEU A 234 -1.49 -5.86 15.82
N LEU A 235 -0.56 -6.43 15.03
CA LEU A 235 -0.82 -7.66 14.28
C LEU A 235 -1.15 -8.83 15.21
N GLU A 236 -0.33 -9.01 16.25
CA GLU A 236 -0.57 -10.03 17.28
C GLU A 236 -1.93 -9.83 17.96
N GLN A 237 -2.23 -8.60 18.39
CA GLN A 237 -3.51 -8.27 19.02
C GLN A 237 -4.69 -8.57 18.08
N GLY A 238 -4.64 -8.12 16.82
CA GLY A 238 -5.73 -8.30 15.88
C GLY A 238 -5.99 -9.76 15.55
N LEU A 239 -4.94 -10.58 15.44
CA LEU A 239 -5.08 -12.02 15.20
C LEU A 239 -5.67 -12.76 16.43
N ASP A 240 -5.26 -12.40 17.65
CA ASP A 240 -5.81 -12.99 18.89
C ASP A 240 -7.29 -12.61 19.09
N GLU A 241 -7.63 -11.33 18.92
CA GLU A 241 -9.01 -10.84 19.02
C GLU A 241 -9.91 -11.50 17.95
N ALA A 242 -9.43 -11.60 16.71
CA ALA A 242 -10.20 -12.17 15.62
C ALA A 242 -10.41 -13.69 15.74
N ASP A 243 -9.47 -14.45 16.31
CA ASP A 243 -9.70 -15.86 16.66
C ASP A 243 -10.79 -16.01 17.74
N GLY A 244 -10.86 -15.04 18.66
CA GLY A 244 -11.94 -14.89 19.64
C GLY A 244 -13.28 -14.44 19.05
N GLY A 245 -13.32 -14.07 17.77
CA GLY A 245 -14.53 -13.61 17.06
C GLY A 245 -14.69 -12.09 16.95
N GLU A 246 -13.68 -11.30 17.35
CA GLU A 246 -13.69 -9.84 17.28
C GLU A 246 -12.65 -9.34 16.24
N GLY A 247 -13.09 -9.11 15.00
CA GLY A 247 -12.24 -8.69 13.87
C GLY A 247 -12.27 -7.18 13.58
N ALA A 248 -12.41 -6.35 14.61
CA ALA A 248 -12.58 -4.90 14.45
C ALA A 248 -11.26 -4.12 14.26
N LEU A 249 -10.14 -4.68 14.70
CA LEU A 249 -8.79 -4.11 14.62
C LEU A 249 -8.11 -4.46 13.29
#